data_AF-A0A7S0AQK7-F1
#
_entry.id   AF-A0A7S0AQK7-F1
#
_cell.length_a   1.000
_cell.length_b   1.000
_cell.length_c   1.000
_cell.angle_alpha   90.00
_cell.angle_beta   90.00
_cell.angle_gamma   90.00
#
_symmetry.space_group_name_H-M   'P 1'
#
loop_
_entity.id
_entity.type
_entity.pdbx_description
1 polymer ?
#
loop_
_entity_poly.entity_id
_entity_poly.type
_entity_poly.pdbx_seq_one_letter_code
_entity_poly.pdbx_strand_id
1 'polypeptide(L)'
;GILGGAEDLIFDHRDEYKPSFVESLVRFARGALTQVCSQYTAGQFFANQTLVEAKMRETLQATFNQPEKGLVISIQGLQLRSVDLPSKYEAAIAETQKQEQDYQTAMAERATNRMKLDSELMQAEKKQEELLVDAQGNVRAIMEENRAWVEQYTNFQKKQAQSYAAVLRALNSSSDPYGALFELMRQKALKAHNPDKVTLSM
;
A
#
# COMPACT_ATOMS: atom_id res chain seq x y z
N GLY A 1 26.10 17.27 -60.41
CA GLY A 1 27.55 17.14 -60.50
C GLY A 1 27.88 15.69 -60.28
N ILE A 2 28.42 15.05 -61.32
CA ILE A 2 28.98 13.69 -61.26
C ILE A 2 30.00 13.69 -60.11
N LEU A 3 30.02 12.62 -59.31
CA LEU A 3 30.98 12.43 -58.21
C LEU A 3 32.39 12.80 -58.71
N GLY A 4 32.90 13.96 -58.28
CA GLY A 4 34.28 14.34 -58.56
C GLY A 4 35.21 13.27 -58.00
N GLY A 5 36.16 12.81 -58.81
CA GLY A 5 37.22 11.91 -58.38
C GLY A 5 36.96 10.42 -58.50
N ALA A 6 35.79 9.94 -59.00
CA ALA A 6 35.64 8.52 -59.35
C ALA A 6 36.64 8.09 -60.46
N GLU A 7 36.99 9.05 -61.30
CA GLU A 7 38.06 9.01 -62.29
C GLU A 7 39.47 8.87 -61.68
N ASP A 8 39.73 9.39 -60.47
CA ASP A 8 41.02 9.22 -59.78
C ASP A 8 41.30 7.75 -59.42
N LEU A 9 40.25 6.96 -59.15
CA LEU A 9 40.35 5.53 -58.84
C LEU A 9 40.59 4.65 -60.09
N ILE A 10 40.28 5.17 -61.28
CA ILE A 10 40.39 4.44 -62.55
C ILE A 10 41.69 4.81 -63.28
N PHE A 11 42.14 6.06 -63.17
CA PHE A 11 43.27 6.60 -63.94
C PHE A 11 44.57 6.79 -63.14
N ASP A 12 44.60 6.45 -61.85
CA ASP A 12 45.77 6.50 -60.95
C ASP A 12 46.49 7.87 -60.89
N HIS A 13 45.78 8.93 -61.28
CA HIS A 13 46.25 10.31 -61.25
C HIS A 13 45.16 11.19 -60.67
N ARG A 14 45.50 11.89 -59.59
CA ARG A 14 44.63 12.81 -58.87
C ARG A 14 44.65 14.18 -59.53
N ASP A 15 43.48 14.70 -59.88
CA ASP A 15 43.33 16.09 -60.30
C ASP A 15 43.34 17.02 -59.07
N GLU A 16 44.35 17.87 -58.94
CA GLU A 16 44.60 18.71 -57.75
C GLU A 16 43.45 19.68 -57.44
N TYR A 17 42.62 19.99 -58.44
CA TYR A 17 41.50 20.93 -58.33
C TYR A 17 40.14 20.28 -58.04
N LYS A 18 40.06 18.93 -57.94
CA LYS A 18 38.82 18.22 -57.66
C LYS A 18 38.84 17.57 -56.27
N PRO A 19 37.70 17.60 -55.53
CA PRO A 19 37.57 16.82 -54.31
C PRO A 19 37.71 15.35 -54.65
N SER A 20 38.44 14.61 -53.82
CA SER A 20 38.62 13.17 -54.02
C SER A 20 37.27 12.45 -53.96
N PHE A 21 37.20 11.26 -54.56
CA PHE A 21 36.02 10.40 -54.47
C PHE A 21 35.59 10.17 -53.01
N VAL A 22 36.57 9.95 -52.12
CA VAL A 22 36.35 9.72 -50.69
C VAL A 22 35.75 10.95 -50.01
N GLU A 23 36.26 12.15 -50.29
CA GLU A 23 35.72 13.39 -49.73
C GLU A 23 34.29 13.66 -50.21
N SER A 24 34.02 13.41 -51.49
CA SER A 24 32.69 13.52 -52.07
C SER A 24 31.71 12.57 -51.39
N LEU A 25 32.10 11.29 -51.23
CA LEU A 25 31.31 10.28 -50.49
C LEU A 25 31.01 10.71 -49.05
N VAL A 26 32.03 11.16 -48.32
CA VAL A 26 31.86 11.61 -46.92
C VAL A 26 30.92 12.81 -46.84
N ARG A 27 30.99 13.74 -47.79
CA ARG A 27 30.10 14.91 -47.82
C ARG A 27 28.65 14.51 -48.07
N PHE A 28 28.39 13.61 -49.01
CA PHE A 28 27.05 13.07 -49.28
C PHE A 28 26.50 12.29 -48.09
N ALA A 29 27.33 11.41 -47.50
CA ALA A 29 26.95 10.63 -46.32
C ALA A 29 26.62 11.56 -45.14
N ARG A 30 27.44 12.57 -44.87
CA ARG A 30 27.18 13.55 -43.80
C ARG A 30 25.88 14.31 -44.03
N GLY A 31 25.59 14.71 -45.27
CA GLY A 31 24.34 15.39 -45.61
C GLY A 31 23.11 14.53 -45.29
N ALA A 32 23.11 13.29 -45.77
CA ALA A 32 22.02 12.33 -45.53
C ALA A 32 21.83 12.03 -44.04
N LEU A 33 22.92 11.78 -43.31
CA LEU A 33 22.86 11.50 -41.87
C LEU A 33 22.37 12.71 -41.07
N THR A 34 22.82 13.92 -41.41
CA THR A 34 22.39 15.15 -40.72
C THR A 34 20.89 15.39 -40.90
N GLN A 35 20.34 15.08 -42.07
CA GLN A 35 18.90 15.18 -42.33
C GLN A 35 18.08 14.20 -41.48
N VAL A 36 18.60 13.00 -41.23
CA VAL A 36 17.95 12.05 -40.31
C VAL A 36 18.08 12.55 -38.88
N CYS A 37 19.28 13.01 -38.47
CA CYS A 37 19.50 13.53 -37.12
C CYS A 37 18.57 14.68 -36.75
N SER A 38 18.19 15.55 -37.69
CA SER A 38 17.28 16.67 -37.41
C SER A 38 15.83 16.25 -37.14
N GLN A 39 15.46 15.01 -37.47
CA GLN A 39 14.10 14.48 -37.26
C GLN A 39 13.94 13.80 -35.89
N TYR A 40 15.04 13.52 -35.20
CA TYR A 40 15.03 12.82 -33.92
C TYR A 40 15.49 13.72 -32.79
N THR A 41 14.82 13.60 -31.65
CA THR A 41 15.27 14.26 -30.42
C THR A 41 16.39 13.47 -29.77
N ALA A 42 17.20 14.15 -28.96
CA ALA A 42 18.25 13.53 -28.15
C ALA A 42 17.75 12.29 -27.38
N GLY A 43 16.61 12.36 -26.71
CA GLY A 43 16.06 11.22 -25.96
C GLY A 43 15.76 10.00 -26.85
N GLN A 44 15.36 10.20 -28.10
CA GLN A 44 15.07 9.10 -29.03
C GLN A 44 16.35 8.40 -29.52
N PHE A 45 17.48 9.10 -29.60
CA PHE A 45 18.77 8.49 -29.91
C PHE A 45 19.21 7.48 -28.84
N PHE A 46 18.87 7.71 -27.57
CA PHE A 46 19.21 6.81 -26.45
C PHE A 46 18.16 5.73 -26.24
N ALA A 47 16.89 6.09 -26.29
CA ALA A 47 15.80 5.13 -26.06
C ALA A 47 15.66 4.13 -27.20
N ASN A 48 15.89 4.56 -28.46
CA ASN A 48 15.56 3.80 -29.67
C ASN A 48 16.70 3.81 -30.69
N GLN A 49 17.94 3.60 -30.25
CA GLN A 49 19.14 3.65 -31.10
C GLN A 49 19.02 2.78 -32.36
N THR A 50 18.48 1.56 -32.23
CA THR A 50 18.28 0.62 -33.34
C THR A 50 17.37 1.16 -34.44
N LEU A 51 16.30 1.88 -34.07
CA LEU A 51 15.37 2.47 -35.05
C LEU A 51 16.02 3.63 -35.78
N VAL A 52 16.75 4.47 -35.05
CA VAL A 52 17.47 5.60 -35.64
C VAL A 52 18.56 5.11 -36.60
N GLU A 53 19.32 4.08 -36.21
CA GLU A 53 20.33 3.46 -37.07
C GLU A 53 19.72 2.86 -38.34
N ALA A 54 18.61 2.14 -38.21
CA ALA A 54 17.88 1.59 -39.36
C ALA A 54 17.44 2.69 -40.33
N LYS A 55 16.92 3.82 -39.81
CA LYS A 55 16.46 4.94 -40.63
C LYS A 55 17.61 5.70 -41.29
N MET A 56 18.72 5.85 -40.58
CA MET A 56 19.95 6.40 -41.14
C MET A 56 20.46 5.55 -42.30
N ARG A 57 20.49 4.23 -42.13
CA ARG A 57 20.92 3.30 -43.18
C ARG A 57 20.01 3.36 -44.41
N GLU A 58 18.70 3.34 -44.21
CA GLU A 58 17.71 3.45 -45.29
C GLU A 58 17.91 4.74 -46.10
N THR A 59 18.05 5.87 -45.40
CA THR A 59 18.24 7.19 -46.04
C THR A 59 19.59 7.29 -46.75
N LEU A 60 20.65 6.73 -46.16
CA LEU A 60 21.96 6.63 -46.79
C LEU A 60 21.87 5.81 -48.09
N GLN A 61 21.23 4.64 -48.04
CA GLN A 61 21.08 3.76 -49.20
C GLN A 61 20.25 4.40 -50.31
N ALA A 62 19.17 5.11 -49.99
CA ALA A 62 18.39 5.87 -50.95
C ALA A 62 19.16 7.05 -51.57
N THR A 63 20.09 7.65 -50.82
CA THR A 63 20.92 8.76 -51.32
C THR A 63 22.00 8.26 -52.29
N PHE A 64 22.57 7.09 -52.03
CA PHE A 64 23.67 6.51 -52.82
C PHE A 64 23.22 5.58 -53.95
N ASN A 65 21.94 5.18 -53.98
CA ASN A 65 21.34 4.42 -55.06
C ASN A 65 20.44 5.33 -55.92
N GLN A 66 21.07 6.23 -56.69
CA GLN A 66 20.41 7.12 -57.64
C GLN A 66 20.96 6.85 -59.05
N PRO A 67 20.39 5.85 -59.77
CA PRO A 67 20.85 5.47 -61.10
C PRO A 67 20.82 6.62 -62.09
N GLU A 68 19.82 7.49 -61.98
CA GLU A 68 19.63 8.70 -62.81
C GLU A 68 20.78 9.71 -62.69
N LYS A 69 21.53 9.66 -61.58
CA LYS A 69 22.71 10.52 -61.34
C LYS A 69 24.04 9.76 -61.48
N GLY A 70 24.01 8.52 -61.96
CA GLY A 70 25.19 7.65 -62.08
C GLY A 70 25.72 7.15 -60.74
N LEU A 71 24.90 7.17 -59.68
CA LEU A 71 25.25 6.75 -58.34
C LEU A 71 24.66 5.36 -58.07
N VAL A 72 25.50 4.33 -58.14
CA VAL A 72 25.11 2.94 -57.83
C VAL A 72 26.10 2.38 -56.82
N ILE A 73 25.94 2.78 -55.55
CA ILE A 73 26.82 2.35 -54.46
C ILE A 73 25.98 1.56 -53.45
N SER A 74 26.40 0.32 -53.20
CA SER A 74 25.78 -0.55 -52.19
C SER A 74 26.49 -0.39 -50.85
N ILE A 75 25.74 -0.04 -49.80
CA ILE A 75 26.23 0.11 -48.44
C ILE A 75 26.07 -1.23 -47.71
N GLN A 76 27.18 -1.83 -47.27
CA GLN A 76 27.13 -3.10 -46.53
C GLN A 76 26.61 -2.95 -45.10
N GLY A 77 26.89 -1.82 -44.45
CA GLY A 77 26.46 -1.58 -43.07
C GLY A 77 26.70 -0.14 -42.64
N LEU A 78 25.92 0.28 -41.65
CA LEU A 78 26.07 1.54 -40.91
C LEU A 78 25.92 1.18 -39.44
N GLN A 79 26.83 1.65 -38.59
CA GLN A 79 26.76 1.45 -37.14
C GLN A 79 27.03 2.77 -36.42
N LEU A 80 26.15 3.15 -35.48
CA LEU A 80 26.37 4.28 -34.58
C LEU A 80 27.35 3.88 -33.46
N ARG A 81 28.46 4.62 -33.31
CA ARG A 81 29.49 4.33 -32.29
C ARG A 81 29.26 5.05 -30.97
N SER A 82 29.12 6.37 -31.02
CA SER A 82 28.86 7.21 -29.85
C SER A 82 27.95 8.36 -30.25
N VAL A 83 27.05 8.73 -29.33
CA VAL A 83 26.22 9.92 -29.44
C VAL A 83 26.57 10.78 -28.23
N ASP A 84 27.33 11.84 -28.45
CA ASP A 84 27.70 12.77 -27.39
C ASP A 84 26.63 13.87 -27.30
N LEU A 85 26.04 14.01 -26.11
CA LEU A 85 25.16 15.13 -25.80
C LEU A 85 25.89 16.20 -24.98
N PRO A 86 25.50 17.49 -25.12
CA PRO A 86 25.95 18.51 -24.21
C PRO A 86 25.52 18.15 -22.77
N SER A 87 26.46 18.14 -21.83
CA SER A 87 26.28 17.73 -20.43
C SER A 87 25.08 18.36 -19.71
N LYS A 88 24.66 19.55 -20.13
CA LYS A 88 23.46 20.23 -19.61
C LYS A 88 22.15 19.47 -19.85
N TYR A 89 22.05 18.74 -20.97
CA TYR A 89 20.85 17.95 -21.29
C TYR A 89 20.80 16.63 -20.51
N GLU A 90 21.93 15.97 -20.32
CA GLU A 90 22.02 14.76 -19.49
C GLU A 90 21.61 15.06 -18.04
N ALA A 91 22.10 16.18 -17.49
CA ALA A 91 21.73 16.62 -16.16
C ALA A 91 20.22 16.90 -16.04
N ALA A 92 19.60 17.54 -17.05
CA ALA A 92 18.17 17.83 -17.05
C ALA A 92 17.31 16.55 -17.13
N ILE A 93 17.72 15.55 -17.92
CA ILE A 93 17.02 14.26 -18.01
C ILE A 93 17.14 13.51 -16.67
N ALA A 94 18.33 13.45 -16.09
CA ALA A 94 18.56 12.82 -14.79
C ALA A 94 17.72 13.48 -13.69
N GLU A 95 17.67 14.81 -13.67
CA GLU A 95 16.86 15.56 -12.70
C GLU A 95 15.36 15.31 -12.90
N THR A 96 14.89 15.26 -14.14
CA THR A 96 13.46 14.96 -14.42
C THR A 96 13.10 13.54 -13.97
N GLN A 97 13.97 12.56 -14.24
CA GLN A 97 13.74 11.18 -13.79
C GLN A 97 13.76 11.06 -12.27
N LYS A 98 14.63 11.80 -11.60
CA LYS A 98 14.67 11.85 -10.13
C LYS A 98 13.38 12.45 -9.57
N GLN A 99 12.90 13.57 -10.14
CA GLN A 99 11.64 14.18 -9.72
C GLN A 99 10.44 13.26 -9.92
N GLU A 100 10.41 12.51 -11.03
CA GLU A 100 9.38 11.48 -11.27
C GLU A 100 9.43 10.38 -10.21
N GLN A 101 10.62 9.89 -9.86
CA GLN A 101 10.81 8.88 -8.81
C GLN A 101 10.41 9.40 -7.42
N ASP A 102 10.77 10.63 -7.10
CA ASP A 102 10.39 11.29 -5.84
C ASP A 102 8.88 11.45 -5.75
N TYR A 103 8.21 11.84 -6.85
CA TYR A 103 6.76 11.93 -6.91
C TYR A 103 6.06 10.58 -6.70
N GLN A 104 6.54 9.52 -7.36
CA GLN A 104 5.99 8.17 -7.20
C GLN A 104 6.18 7.66 -5.76
N THR A 105 7.32 7.96 -5.15
CA THR A 105 7.61 7.61 -3.75
C THR A 105 6.66 8.33 -2.81
N ALA A 106 6.46 9.65 -2.97
CA ALA A 106 5.53 10.42 -2.16
C ALA A 106 4.07 9.93 -2.30
N MET A 107 3.66 9.53 -3.50
CA MET A 107 2.34 8.95 -3.75
C MET A 107 2.17 7.59 -3.05
N ALA A 108 3.18 6.73 -3.10
CA ALA A 108 3.19 5.45 -2.40
C ALA A 108 3.14 5.64 -0.88
N GLU A 109 3.98 6.51 -0.32
CA GLU A 109 3.98 6.84 1.11
C GLU A 109 2.62 7.37 1.57
N ARG A 110 1.99 8.25 0.79
CA ARG A 110 0.65 8.76 1.09
C ARG A 110 -0.40 7.64 1.12
N ALA A 111 -0.34 6.71 0.17
CA ALA A 111 -1.25 5.56 0.14
C ALA A 111 -1.03 4.64 1.36
N THR A 112 0.21 4.34 1.70
CA THR A 112 0.55 3.54 2.88
C THR A 112 0.08 4.21 4.18
N ASN A 113 0.30 5.52 4.32
CA ASN A 113 -0.16 6.28 5.49
C ASN A 113 -1.68 6.27 5.62
N ARG A 114 -2.41 6.39 4.50
CA ARG A 114 -3.87 6.27 4.51
C ARG A 114 -4.33 4.89 4.97
N MET A 115 -3.75 3.82 4.42
CA MET A 115 -4.08 2.45 4.83
C MET A 115 -3.80 2.19 6.31
N LYS A 116 -2.71 2.78 6.83
CA LYS A 116 -2.37 2.69 8.25
C LYS A 116 -3.41 3.38 9.13
N LEU A 117 -3.80 4.60 8.78
CA LEU A 117 -4.84 5.35 9.51
C LEU A 117 -6.21 4.65 9.45
N ASP A 118 -6.59 4.11 8.29
CA ASP A 118 -7.85 3.35 8.14
C ASP A 118 -7.81 2.07 9.01
N SER A 119 -6.65 1.42 9.12
CA SER A 119 -6.46 0.25 9.98
C SER A 119 -6.53 0.61 11.47
N GLU A 120 -5.92 1.73 11.87
CA GLU A 120 -6.00 2.25 13.24
C GLU A 120 -7.44 2.62 13.62
N LEU A 121 -8.18 3.24 12.71
CA LEU A 121 -9.61 3.55 12.90
C LEU A 121 -10.42 2.27 13.08
N MET A 122 -10.24 1.27 12.21
CA MET A 122 -10.93 -0.01 12.31
C MET A 122 -10.62 -0.74 13.63
N GLN A 123 -9.37 -0.68 14.10
CA GLN A 123 -9.00 -1.25 15.40
C GLN A 123 -9.67 -0.50 16.56
N ALA A 124 -9.75 0.82 16.48
CA ALA A 124 -10.41 1.63 17.49
C ALA A 124 -11.92 1.34 17.55
N GLU A 125 -12.59 1.20 16.40
CA GLU A 125 -14.01 0.83 16.31
C GLU A 125 -14.28 -0.56 16.90
N LYS A 126 -13.47 -1.56 16.54
CA LYS A 126 -13.60 -2.91 17.11
C LYS A 126 -13.42 -2.92 18.62
N LYS A 127 -12.43 -2.19 19.13
CA LYS A 127 -12.20 -2.08 20.57
C LYS A 127 -13.37 -1.41 21.28
N GLN A 128 -14.00 -0.41 20.66
CA GLN A 128 -15.20 0.21 21.19
C GLN A 128 -16.37 -0.78 21.23
N GLU A 129 -16.55 -1.59 20.19
CA GLU A 129 -17.59 -2.62 20.12
C GLU A 129 -17.39 -3.69 21.19
N GLU A 130 -16.16 -4.19 21.36
CA GLU A 130 -15.79 -5.14 22.42
C GLU A 130 -16.14 -4.58 23.81
N LEU A 131 -15.77 -3.34 24.11
CA LEU A 131 -16.11 -2.69 25.37
C LEU A 131 -17.62 -2.59 25.60
N LEU A 132 -18.40 -2.34 24.54
CA LEU A 132 -19.86 -2.25 24.62
C LEU A 132 -20.46 -3.62 24.92
N VAL A 133 -20.00 -4.67 24.23
CA VAL A 133 -20.43 -6.06 24.45
C VAL A 133 -20.09 -6.52 25.87
N ASP A 134 -18.87 -6.24 26.34
CA ASP A 134 -18.43 -6.57 27.70
C ASP A 134 -19.28 -5.83 28.75
N ALA A 135 -19.54 -4.53 28.55
CA ALA A 135 -20.40 -3.76 29.44
C ALA A 135 -21.84 -4.32 29.48
N GLN A 136 -22.41 -4.70 28.33
CA GLN A 136 -23.72 -5.33 28.27
C GLN A 136 -23.73 -6.71 28.94
N GLY A 137 -22.66 -7.50 28.75
CA GLY A 137 -22.47 -8.79 29.41
C GLY A 137 -22.46 -8.64 30.92
N ASN A 138 -21.70 -7.68 31.44
CA ASN A 138 -21.61 -7.37 32.86
C ASN A 138 -22.97 -6.93 33.45
N VAL A 139 -23.69 -6.05 32.75
CA VAL A 139 -25.04 -5.63 33.19
C VAL A 139 -25.98 -6.83 33.27
N ARG A 140 -25.98 -7.71 32.26
CA ARG A 140 -26.81 -8.93 32.26
C ARG A 140 -26.43 -9.87 33.39
N ALA A 141 -25.13 -10.09 33.62
CA ALA A 141 -24.64 -10.94 34.70
C ALA A 141 -25.11 -10.42 36.07
N ILE A 142 -24.96 -9.11 36.33
CA ILE A 142 -25.41 -8.47 37.58
C ILE A 142 -26.94 -8.59 37.73
N MET A 143 -27.70 -8.38 36.66
CA MET A 143 -29.16 -8.48 36.70
C MET A 143 -29.63 -9.91 37.00
N GLU A 144 -29.01 -10.91 36.39
CA GLU A 144 -29.34 -12.32 36.65
C GLU A 144 -28.90 -12.76 38.05
N GLU A 145 -27.74 -12.32 38.53
CA GLU A 145 -27.29 -12.57 39.90
C GLU A 145 -28.27 -11.97 40.92
N ASN A 146 -28.66 -10.70 40.73
CA ASN A 146 -29.63 -10.04 41.58
C ASN A 146 -30.99 -10.75 41.55
N ARG A 147 -31.44 -11.17 40.37
CA ARG A 147 -32.69 -11.93 40.21
C ARG A 147 -32.63 -13.27 40.95
N ALA A 148 -31.55 -14.02 40.77
CA ALA A 148 -31.34 -15.30 41.46
C ALA A 148 -31.30 -15.11 42.97
N TRP A 149 -30.65 -14.05 43.46
CA TRP A 149 -30.59 -13.72 44.88
C TRP A 149 -31.97 -13.37 45.44
N VAL A 150 -32.75 -12.53 44.75
CA VAL A 150 -34.12 -12.18 45.17
C VAL A 150 -35.03 -13.42 45.17
N GLU A 151 -34.92 -14.28 44.16
CA GLU A 151 -35.70 -15.52 44.08
C GLU A 151 -35.32 -16.48 45.21
N GLN A 152 -34.03 -16.69 45.46
CA GLN A 152 -33.52 -17.51 46.55
C GLN A 152 -34.01 -16.97 47.91
N TYR A 153 -33.93 -15.66 48.12
CA TYR A 153 -34.37 -15.00 49.33
C TYR A 153 -35.88 -15.17 49.54
N THR A 154 -36.68 -14.97 48.49
CA THR A 154 -38.14 -15.15 48.52
C THR A 154 -38.51 -16.61 48.83
N ASN A 155 -37.83 -17.56 48.19
CA ASN A 155 -38.04 -18.99 48.43
C ASN A 155 -37.65 -19.38 49.87
N PHE A 156 -36.54 -18.85 50.37
CA PHE A 156 -36.11 -19.04 51.75
C PHE A 156 -37.17 -18.51 52.74
N GLN A 157 -37.65 -17.28 52.56
CA GLN A 157 -38.70 -16.71 53.40
C GLN A 157 -39.99 -17.54 53.36
N LYS A 158 -40.43 -17.97 52.17
CA LYS A 158 -41.62 -18.85 52.02
C LYS A 158 -41.44 -20.16 52.78
N LYS A 159 -40.28 -20.82 52.64
CA LYS A 159 -39.99 -22.07 53.35
C LYS A 159 -39.89 -21.87 54.85
N GLN A 160 -39.32 -20.76 55.30
CA GLN A 160 -39.25 -20.39 56.70
C GLN A 160 -40.65 -20.15 57.30
N ALA A 161 -41.52 -19.40 56.61
CA ALA A 161 -42.90 -19.19 57.02
C ALA A 161 -43.70 -20.50 57.08
N GLN A 162 -43.54 -21.38 56.08
CA GLN A 162 -44.16 -22.71 56.08
C GLN A 162 -43.67 -23.57 57.25
N SER A 163 -42.37 -23.53 57.56
CA SER A 163 -41.80 -24.25 58.70
C SER A 163 -42.35 -23.73 60.03
N TYR A 164 -42.44 -22.40 60.23
CA TYR A 164 -43.02 -21.84 61.44
C TYR A 164 -44.51 -22.15 61.58
N ALA A 165 -45.27 -22.12 60.48
CA ALA A 165 -46.67 -22.54 60.48
C ALA A 165 -46.82 -24.02 60.89
N ALA A 166 -45.92 -24.90 60.45
CA ALA A 166 -45.91 -26.30 60.87
C ALA A 166 -45.57 -26.46 62.36
N VAL A 167 -44.60 -25.70 62.87
CA VAL A 167 -44.24 -25.68 64.30
C VAL A 167 -45.41 -25.18 65.15
N LEU A 168 -46.10 -24.11 64.74
CA LEU A 168 -47.30 -23.62 65.42
C LEU A 168 -48.40 -24.68 65.50
N ARG A 169 -48.67 -25.39 64.39
CA ARG A 169 -49.64 -26.50 64.39
C ARG A 169 -49.23 -27.62 65.35
N ALA A 170 -47.95 -27.89 65.52
CA ALA A 170 -47.45 -28.88 66.48
C ALA A 170 -47.54 -28.39 67.94
N LEU A 171 -47.45 -27.09 68.18
CA LEU A 171 -47.52 -26.45 69.50
C LEU A 171 -48.96 -26.15 69.98
N ASN A 172 -49.99 -26.48 69.19
CA ASN A 172 -51.39 -26.16 69.47
C ASN A 172 -51.96 -26.75 70.79
N SER A 173 -51.25 -27.67 71.42
CA SER A 173 -51.57 -28.27 72.73
C SER A 173 -50.94 -27.53 73.91
N SER A 174 -50.16 -26.48 73.68
CA SER A 174 -49.53 -25.66 74.72
C SER A 174 -50.40 -24.45 75.11
N SER A 175 -50.26 -23.98 76.35
CA SER A 175 -51.08 -22.91 76.95
C SER A 175 -50.93 -21.55 76.25
N ASP A 176 -49.77 -21.29 75.63
CA ASP A 176 -49.49 -20.12 74.78
C ASP A 176 -48.58 -20.51 73.59
N PRO A 177 -49.15 -20.94 72.45
CA PRO A 177 -48.40 -21.43 71.29
C PRO A 177 -47.62 -20.33 70.56
N TYR A 178 -48.04 -19.07 70.66
CA TYR A 178 -47.35 -17.96 70.00
C TYR A 178 -46.13 -17.50 70.81
N GLY A 179 -46.24 -17.41 72.14
CA GLY A 179 -45.11 -17.11 73.02
C GLY A 179 -43.98 -18.13 72.90
N ALA A 180 -44.32 -19.43 72.85
CA ALA A 180 -43.35 -20.50 72.67
C ALA A 180 -42.64 -20.46 71.29
N LEU A 181 -43.36 -20.09 70.22
CA LEU A 181 -42.75 -19.87 68.90
C LEU A 181 -41.75 -18.71 68.93
N PHE A 182 -42.12 -17.57 69.54
CA PHE A 182 -41.26 -16.38 69.59
C PHE A 182 -39.97 -16.64 70.39
N GLU A 183 -40.03 -17.39 71.49
CA GLU A 183 -38.83 -17.81 72.22
C GLU A 183 -37.94 -18.74 71.37
N LEU A 184 -38.52 -19.68 70.62
CA LEU A 184 -37.78 -20.54 69.71
C LEU A 184 -37.13 -19.75 68.56
N MET A 185 -37.85 -18.77 68.00
CA MET A 185 -37.31 -17.85 67.01
C MET A 185 -36.15 -17.00 67.57
N ARG A 186 -36.30 -16.49 68.79
CA ARG A 186 -35.27 -15.73 69.51
C ARG A 186 -34.02 -16.58 69.76
N GLN A 187 -34.16 -17.81 70.24
CA GLN A 187 -33.03 -18.72 70.45
C GLN A 187 -32.33 -19.06 69.13
N LYS A 188 -33.10 -19.29 68.05
CA LYS A 188 -32.54 -19.55 66.72
C LYS A 188 -31.82 -18.32 66.16
N ALA A 189 -32.35 -17.12 66.36
CA ALA A 189 -31.71 -15.86 65.96
C ALA A 189 -30.39 -15.64 66.72
N LEU A 190 -30.37 -15.88 68.04
CA LEU A 190 -29.15 -15.80 68.86
C LEU A 190 -28.10 -16.84 68.45
N LYS A 191 -28.52 -18.05 68.06
CA LYS A 191 -27.61 -19.12 67.59
C LYS A 191 -27.08 -18.89 66.17
N ALA A 192 -27.87 -18.24 65.31
CA ALA A 192 -27.46 -17.89 63.94
C ALA A 192 -26.61 -16.61 63.89
N HIS A 193 -26.64 -15.80 64.95
CA HIS A 193 -25.83 -14.61 65.07
C HIS A 193 -24.35 -15.00 65.27
N ASN A 194 -23.52 -14.69 64.27
CA ASN A 194 -22.07 -14.88 64.37
C ASN A 194 -21.47 -13.75 65.23
N PRO A 195 -20.82 -14.03 66.38
CA PRO A 195 -20.27 -13.00 67.26
C PRO A 195 -19.17 -12.14 66.61
N ASP A 196 -18.55 -12.60 65.52
CA ASP A 196 -17.40 -11.93 64.88
C ASP A 196 -17.75 -10.76 63.93
N LYS A 197 -19.02 -10.33 63.86
CA LYS A 197 -19.43 -9.17 63.01
C LYS A 197 -19.96 -7.95 63.79
N VAL A 198 -19.66 -7.83 65.09
CA VAL A 198 -20.08 -6.69 65.94
C VAL A 198 -18.95 -5.72 66.30
N THR A 199 -17.84 -5.69 65.55
CA THR A 199 -16.89 -4.57 65.65
C THR A 199 -16.70 -3.88 64.30
N LEU A 200 -17.65 -3.03 63.94
CA LEU A 200 -17.27 -1.69 63.49
C LEU A 200 -16.91 -0.92 64.76
N SER A 201 -15.68 -1.13 65.26
CA SER A 201 -15.08 -0.17 66.17
C SER A 201 -14.65 1.03 65.34
N MET A 202 -15.21 2.19 65.67
CA MET A 202 -14.60 3.49 65.40
C MET A 202 -13.15 3.52 65.93
#